data_AF-A0A920EPK4-F1
#
_entry.id   AF-A0A920EPK4-F1
#
_cell.length_a   1.000
_cell.length_b   1.000
_cell.length_c   1.000
_cell.angle_alpha   90.00
_cell.angle_beta   90.00
_cell.angle_gamma   90.00
#
_symmetry.space_group_name_H-M   'P 1'
#
loop_
_entity.id
_entity.type
_entity.pdbx_description
1 polymer ?
#
loop_
_entity_poly.entity_id
_entity_poly.type
_entity_poly.pdbx_seq_one_letter_code
_entity_poly.pdbx_strand_id
1 'polypeptide(L)'
;MIFLSYESLPIGGMVEYKKIIENSLSSTNFLFKTAVMIVLPIVSILFFMNIGIGFITKSAPQLNLFSFGFPMTILGTFFALYFSVDALQFVFAELIDEAIGIVKVVLGDLSDG
;
A
#
# COMPACT_ATOMS: atom_id res chain seq x y z
N MET A 1 -22.07 -0.29 11.77
CA MET A 1 -21.01 -1.27 12.11
C MET A 1 -20.69 -1.25 13.58
N ILE A 2 -20.25 -0.14 14.16
CA ILE A 2 -19.93 -0.06 15.60
C ILE A 2 -21.17 -0.33 16.49
N PHE A 3 -22.37 0.05 16.05
CA PHE A 3 -23.59 -0.33 16.77
C PHE A 3 -23.86 -1.85 16.69
N LEU A 4 -23.69 -2.45 15.52
CA LEU A 4 -23.90 -3.89 15.29
C LEU A 4 -22.87 -4.76 16.01
N SER A 5 -21.66 -4.25 16.27
CA SER A 5 -20.65 -5.01 17.02
C SER A 5 -21.07 -5.31 18.45
N TYR A 6 -22.01 -4.55 19.04
CA TYR A 6 -22.55 -4.87 20.36
C TYR A 6 -23.44 -6.12 20.35
N GLU A 7 -24.03 -6.46 19.21
CA GLU A 7 -24.80 -7.70 19.04
C GLU A 7 -23.87 -8.88 18.71
N SER A 8 -22.83 -8.67 17.89
CA SER A 8 -21.90 -9.72 17.46
C SER A 8 -20.77 -10.04 18.45
N LEU A 9 -20.50 -9.17 19.43
CA LEU A 9 -19.46 -9.33 20.46
C LEU A 9 -20.03 -8.95 21.84
N PRO A 10 -20.91 -9.77 22.44
CA PRO A 10 -21.47 -9.48 23.75
C PRO A 10 -20.38 -9.52 24.84
N ILE A 11 -20.51 -8.68 25.86
CA ILE A 11 -19.58 -8.64 27.00
C ILE A 11 -19.64 -9.99 27.73
N GLY A 12 -18.57 -10.78 27.66
CA GLY A 12 -18.50 -12.14 28.21
C GLY A 12 -18.75 -13.27 27.20
N GLY A 13 -18.95 -12.96 25.91
CA GLY A 13 -19.02 -13.95 24.82
C GLY A 13 -17.68 -14.64 24.55
N MET A 14 -17.72 -15.87 24.03
CA MET A 14 -16.51 -16.59 23.63
C MET A 14 -15.97 -16.01 22.33
N VAL A 15 -14.74 -15.50 22.37
CA VAL A 15 -14.03 -15.02 21.18
C VAL A 15 -13.19 -16.16 20.63
N GLU A 16 -13.45 -16.58 19.39
CA GLU A 16 -12.62 -17.59 18.73
C GLU A 16 -11.29 -16.95 18.26
N TYR A 17 -10.29 -16.96 19.14
CA TYR A 17 -8.97 -16.37 18.87
C TYR A 17 -8.30 -16.91 17.60
N LYS A 18 -8.52 -18.19 17.27
CA LYS A 18 -7.98 -18.82 16.06
C LYS A 18 -8.48 -18.11 14.79
N LYS A 19 -9.79 -17.85 14.72
CA LYS A 19 -10.45 -17.20 13.58
C LYS A 19 -10.00 -15.75 13.41
N ILE A 20 -9.81 -15.03 14.52
CA ILE A 20 -9.23 -13.67 14.50
C ILE A 20 -7.81 -13.67 13.93
N ILE A 21 -6.98 -14.64 14.35
CA ILE A 21 -5.60 -14.76 13.85
C ILE A 21 -5.60 -15.06 12.35
N GLU A 22 -6.42 -16.01 11.88
CA GLU A 22 -6.55 -16.35 10.45
C GLU A 22 -6.99 -15.13 9.62
N ASN A 23 -8.01 -14.40 10.07
CA ASN A 23 -8.50 -13.20 9.40
C ASN A 23 -7.46 -12.05 9.39
N SER A 24 -6.66 -11.91 10.47
CA SER A 24 -5.57 -10.94 10.55
C SER A 24 -4.42 -11.25 9.60
N LEU A 25 -4.03 -12.53 9.48
CA LEU A 25 -3.02 -12.96 8.50
C LEU A 25 -3.48 -12.71 7.06
N SER A 26 -4.74 -13.04 6.75
CA SER A 26 -5.31 -12.81 5.42
C SER A 26 -5.32 -11.31 5.06
N SER A 27 -5.76 -10.46 6.00
CA SER A 27 -5.79 -9.01 5.85
C SER A 27 -4.39 -8.42 5.64
N THR A 28 -3.40 -8.94 6.36
CA THR A 28 -1.99 -8.52 6.21
C THR A 28 -1.44 -8.88 4.83
N ASN A 29 -1.74 -10.09 4.35
CA ASN A 29 -1.33 -10.53 3.02
C ASN A 29 -1.93 -9.64 1.91
N PHE A 30 -3.22 -9.30 2.03
CA PHE A 30 -3.86 -8.35 1.13
C PHE A 30 -3.16 -6.98 1.16
N LEU A 31 -2.93 -6.42 2.36
CA LEU A 31 -2.29 -5.12 2.51
C LEU A 31 -0.89 -5.09 1.87
N PHE A 32 -0.07 -6.10 2.13
CA PHE A 32 1.29 -6.16 1.58
C PHE A 32 1.29 -6.30 0.06
N LYS A 33 0.45 -7.19 -0.48
CA LYS A 33 0.30 -7.39 -1.93
C LYS A 33 -0.12 -6.10 -2.63
N THR A 34 -1.16 -5.44 -2.11
CA THR A 34 -1.71 -4.23 -2.71
C THR A 34 -0.73 -3.05 -2.59
N ALA A 35 -0.07 -2.89 -1.45
CA ALA A 35 0.96 -1.85 -1.27
C ALA A 35 2.12 -2.01 -2.27
N VAL A 36 2.63 -3.24 -2.46
CA VAL A 36 3.68 -3.52 -3.44
C VAL A 36 3.20 -3.21 -4.85
N MET A 37 1.98 -3.62 -5.21
CA MET A 37 1.40 -3.38 -6.54
C MET A 37 1.28 -1.88 -6.85
N ILE A 38 0.89 -1.07 -5.88
CA ILE A 38 0.77 0.39 -6.01
C ILE A 38 2.15 1.05 -6.20
N VAL A 39 3.15 0.62 -5.43
CA VAL A 39 4.48 1.26 -5.43
C VAL A 39 5.37 0.81 -6.59
N LEU A 40 5.12 -0.39 -7.14
CA LEU A 40 5.89 -1.02 -8.22
C LEU A 40 6.21 -0.10 -9.41
N PRO A 41 5.25 0.64 -10.02
CA PRO A 41 5.55 1.50 -11.16
C PRO A 41 6.50 2.65 -10.81
N ILE A 42 6.31 3.28 -9.64
CA ILE A 42 7.14 4.40 -9.18
C ILE A 42 8.56 3.91 -8.89
N VAL A 43 8.70 2.77 -8.18
CA VAL A 43 9.99 2.16 -7.90
C VAL A 43 10.71 1.75 -9.19
N SER A 44 9.97 1.27 -10.19
CA SER A 44 10.54 0.92 -11.49
C SER A 44 11.11 2.15 -12.20
N ILE A 45 10.37 3.26 -12.24
CA ILE A 45 10.85 4.54 -12.81
C ILE A 45 12.10 5.03 -12.08
N LEU A 46 12.06 5.03 -10.74
CA LEU A 46 13.20 5.40 -9.90
C LEU A 46 14.41 4.51 -10.17
N PHE A 47 14.22 3.20 -10.32
CA PHE A 47 15.29 2.26 -10.62
C PHE A 47 15.96 2.58 -11.95
N PHE A 48 15.18 2.78 -13.02
CA PHE A 48 15.72 3.18 -14.33
C PHE A 48 16.44 4.53 -14.28
N MET A 49 15.90 5.51 -13.53
CA MET A 49 16.56 6.79 -13.35
C MET A 49 17.89 6.67 -12.62
N ASN A 50 17.96 5.88 -11.53
CA ASN A 50 19.21 5.65 -10.81
C ASN A 50 20.26 4.98 -11.71
N ILE A 51 19.86 4.03 -12.55
CA ILE A 51 20.75 3.44 -13.57
C ILE A 51 21.22 4.51 -14.55
N GLY A 52 20.31 5.30 -15.12
CA GLY A 52 20.63 6.37 -16.07
C GLY A 52 21.61 7.40 -15.51
N ILE A 53 21.39 7.84 -14.27
CA ILE A 53 22.31 8.72 -13.55
C ILE A 53 23.68 8.04 -13.38
N GLY A 54 23.72 6.76 -13.01
CA GLY A 54 24.96 5.99 -12.91
C GLY A 54 25.75 5.95 -14.22
N PHE A 55 25.08 5.79 -15.36
CA PHE A 55 25.70 5.89 -16.68
C PHE A 55 26.23 7.31 -16.96
N ILE A 56 25.44 8.34 -16.67
CA ILE A 56 25.83 9.76 -16.88
C ILE A 56 27.07 10.10 -16.05
N THR A 57 27.12 9.72 -14.77
CA THR A 57 28.27 9.98 -13.90
C THR A 57 29.53 9.25 -14.39
N LYS A 58 29.39 8.07 -14.99
CA LYS A 58 30.52 7.36 -15.62
C LYS A 58 31.02 8.09 -16.87
N SER A 59 30.12 8.64 -17.69
CA SER A 59 30.47 9.35 -18.93
C SER A 59 30.95 10.79 -18.70
N ALA A 60 30.49 11.45 -17.64
CA ALA A 60 30.84 12.82 -17.28
C ALA A 60 31.10 12.93 -15.76
N PRO A 61 32.31 12.54 -15.29
CA PRO A 61 32.63 12.45 -13.86
C PRO A 61 32.64 13.80 -13.12
N GLN A 62 32.64 14.91 -13.86
CA GLN A 62 32.51 16.27 -13.33
C GLN A 62 31.07 16.67 -12.96
N LEU A 63 30.06 15.91 -13.40
CA LEU A 63 28.69 16.08 -12.93
C LEU A 63 28.60 15.47 -11.53
N ASN A 64 28.71 16.33 -10.51
CA ASN A 64 28.51 15.93 -9.14
C ASN A 64 27.11 15.31 -8.98
N LEU A 65 27.07 14.03 -8.60
CA LEU A 65 25.82 13.28 -8.36
C LEU A 65 24.90 14.01 -7.38
N PHE A 66 25.47 14.73 -6.41
CA PHE A 66 24.72 15.54 -5.46
C PHE A 66 24.08 16.77 -6.12
N SER A 67 24.77 17.39 -7.07
CA SER A 67 24.27 18.61 -7.73
C SER A 67 23.32 18.33 -8.89
N PHE A 68 23.46 17.19 -9.57
CA PHE A 68 22.67 16.87 -10.78
C PHE A 68 21.72 15.68 -10.59
N GLY A 69 22.17 14.61 -9.92
CA GLY A 69 21.39 13.40 -9.72
C GLY A 69 20.18 13.63 -8.81
N PHE A 70 20.36 14.31 -7.68
CA PHE A 70 19.25 14.61 -6.76
C PHE A 70 18.14 15.45 -7.40
N PRO A 71 18.41 16.60 -8.04
CA PRO A 71 17.37 17.37 -8.72
C PRO A 71 16.63 16.57 -9.80
N MET A 72 17.35 15.75 -10.58
CA MET A 72 16.74 14.86 -11.57
C MET A 72 15.81 13.84 -10.91
N THR A 73 16.24 13.18 -9.84
CA THR A 73 15.43 12.22 -9.08
C THR A 73 14.17 12.85 -8.51
N ILE A 74 14.28 14.03 -7.91
CA ILE A 74 13.14 14.76 -7.35
C ILE A 74 12.14 15.11 -8.46
N LEU A 75 12.59 15.70 -9.57
CA LEU A 75 11.72 16.08 -10.68
C LEU A 75 11.04 14.86 -11.32
N GLY A 76 11.82 13.81 -11.61
CA GLY A 76 11.28 12.58 -12.20
C GLY A 76 10.27 11.88 -11.30
N THR A 77 10.51 11.86 -9.98
CA THR A 77 9.54 11.34 -9.01
C THR A 77 8.29 12.20 -8.96
N PHE A 78 8.42 13.52 -9.01
CA PHE A 78 7.28 14.44 -9.03
C PHE A 78 6.38 14.18 -10.25
N PHE A 79 6.96 14.00 -11.44
CA PHE A 79 6.20 13.62 -12.63
C PHE A 79 5.54 12.25 -12.48
N ALA A 80 6.28 11.25 -11.98
CA ALA A 80 5.74 9.92 -11.73
C ALA A 80 4.52 9.96 -10.78
N LEU A 81 4.61 10.73 -9.69
CA LEU A 81 3.51 10.93 -8.75
C LEU A 81 2.35 11.68 -9.40
N TYR A 82 2.61 12.73 -10.17
CA TYR A 82 1.59 13.50 -10.88
C TYR A 82 0.75 12.61 -11.81
N PHE A 83 1.39 11.76 -12.62
CA PHE A 83 0.68 10.82 -13.49
C PHE A 83 -0.01 9.68 -12.73
N SER A 84 0.45 9.38 -11.50
CA SER A 84 -0.14 8.34 -10.67
C SER A 84 -1.42 8.80 -9.95
N VAL A 85 -1.71 10.10 -9.86
CA VAL A 85 -2.88 10.64 -9.16
C VAL A 85 -4.18 10.04 -9.69
N ASP A 86 -4.33 9.98 -11.01
CA ASP A 86 -5.54 9.41 -11.63
C ASP A 86 -5.68 7.91 -11.34
N ALA A 87 -4.58 7.16 -11.30
CA ALA A 87 -4.61 5.75 -10.97
C ALA A 87 -4.94 5.52 -9.48
N LEU A 88 -4.41 6.36 -8.59
CA LEU A 88 -4.64 6.27 -7.15
C LEU A 88 -6.12 6.40 -6.80
N GLN A 89 -6.90 7.20 -7.53
CA GLN A 89 -8.33 7.37 -7.25
C GLN A 89 -9.09 6.04 -7.30
N PHE A 90 -8.79 5.19 -8.29
CA PHE A 90 -9.44 3.89 -8.47
C PHE A 90 -9.02 2.91 -7.39
N VAL A 91 -7.73 2.90 -7.08
CA VAL A 91 -7.15 2.08 -6.02
C VAL A 91 -7.74 2.44 -4.65
N PHE A 92 -7.91 3.73 -4.34
CA PHE A 92 -8.50 4.15 -3.07
C PHE A 92 -9.94 3.66 -2.90
N ALA A 93 -10.75 3.67 -3.96
CA ALA A 93 -12.11 3.14 -3.91
C ALA A 93 -12.12 1.65 -3.56
N GLU A 94 -11.30 0.85 -4.27
CA GLU A 94 -11.17 -0.60 -4.03
C GLU A 94 -10.64 -0.90 -2.63
N LEU A 95 -9.66 -0.12 -2.15
CA LEU A 95 -9.11 -0.27 -0.80
C LEU A 95 -10.14 0.03 0.30
N ILE A 96 -11.00 1.03 0.10
CA ILE A 96 -12.05 1.36 1.06
C ILE A 96 -13.09 0.24 1.11
N ASP A 97 -13.53 -0.26 -0.05
CA ASP A 97 -14.49 -1.36 -0.12
C ASP A 97 -13.96 -2.63 0.54
N GLU A 98 -12.70 -2.98 0.28
CA GLU A 98 -12.06 -4.14 0.90
C GLU A 98 -11.87 -3.94 2.41
N ALA A 99 -11.43 -2.77 2.86
CA ALA A 99 -11.25 -2.48 4.29
C ALA A 99 -12.58 -2.60 5.05
N ILE A 100 -13.66 -2.09 4.47
CA ILE A 100 -15.01 -2.25 5.02
C ILE A 100 -15.43 -3.72 5.00
N GLY A 101 -15.09 -4.46 3.94
CA GLY A 101 -15.29 -5.91 3.82
C GLY A 101 -14.62 -6.70 4.94
N ILE A 102 -13.34 -6.44 5.19
CA ILE A 102 -12.56 -7.07 6.27
C ILE A 102 -13.21 -6.81 7.63
N VAL A 103 -13.64 -5.57 7.91
CA VAL A 103 -14.33 -5.24 9.17
C VAL A 103 -15.66 -6.00 9.28
N LYS A 104 -16.42 -6.15 8.19
CA LYS A 104 -17.65 -6.97 8.19
C LYS A 104 -17.38 -8.44 8.44
N VAL A 105 -16.34 -9.00 7.82
CA VAL A 105 -15.95 -10.41 8.02
C VAL A 105 -15.59 -10.62 9.48
N VAL A 106 -14.72 -9.77 10.05
CA VAL A 106 -14.32 -9.87 11.45
C VAL A 106 -15.51 -9.76 12.40
N LEU A 107 -16.50 -8.89 12.11
CA LEU A 107 -17.68 -8.74 12.96
C LEU A 107 -18.74 -9.84 12.75
N GLY A 108 -18.96 -10.27 11.50
CA GLY A 108 -19.95 -11.30 11.15
C GLY A 108 -19.51 -12.70 11.56
N ASP A 109 -18.22 -13.01 11.41
CA ASP A 109 -17.65 -14.29 11.82
C ASP A 109 -17.74 -14.56 13.33
N LEU A 110 -17.91 -13.51 14.14
CA LEU A 110 -18.07 -13.58 15.58
C LEU A 110 -19.54 -13.75 16.00
N SER A 111 -20.49 -13.49 15.08
CA SER A 111 -21.92 -13.67 15.31
C SER A 111 -22.40 -15.11 15.06
N ASP A 112 -21.62 -15.91 14.32
CA ASP A 112 -21.96 -17.30 13.93
C ASP A 112 -21.30 -18.36 14.86
N GLY A 113 -20.89 -17.97 16.07
CA GLY A 113 -20.28 -18.82 17.09
C GLY A 113 -21.11 -18.93 18.37
#